data_AF-A0A2G9U3R3-F1
#
_entry.id   AF-A0A2G9U3R3-F1
#
_cell.length_a   1.000
_cell.length_b   1.000
_cell.length_c   1.000
_cell.angle_alpha   90.00
_cell.angle_beta   90.00
_cell.angle_gamma   90.00
#
_symmetry.space_group_name_H-M   'P 1'
#
loop_
_entity.id
_entity.type
_entity.pdbx_description
1 polymer ?
#
loop_
_entity_poly.entity_id
_entity_poly.type
_entity_poly.pdbx_seq_one_letter_code
_entity_poly.pdbx_strand_id
1 'polypeptide(L)'
;MVNSMPDRFEERQMIRTSWALPDLYDERTTKVLFLIGKPISLEIEELLAIEEGRFHDIVVADIREDYYSLSMKTYAMLYFKVHRVPSAKCLVKADSDNVLLIRNYERLCEET
;
A
#
# COMPACT_ATOMS: atom_id res chain seq x y z
N MET A 1 -3.48 2.28 -2.28
CA MET A 1 -2.80 1.07 -1.76
C MET A 1 -2.00 0.44 -2.88
N VAL A 2 -0.74 0.14 -2.62
CA VAL A 2 0.20 -0.46 -3.56
C VAL A 2 0.39 -1.92 -3.18
N ASN A 3 0.22 -2.82 -4.13
CA ASN A 3 0.55 -4.23 -3.94
C ASN A 3 2.08 -4.40 -3.91
N SER A 4 2.61 -5.11 -2.92
CA SER A 4 4.03 -5.43 -2.79
C SER A 4 4.21 -6.83 -2.22
N MET A 5 5.44 -7.37 -2.25
CA MET A 5 5.80 -8.62 -1.59
C MET A 5 6.61 -8.33 -0.31
N PRO A 6 6.57 -9.23 0.70
CA PRO A 6 7.26 -9.04 1.98
C PRO A 6 8.73 -8.64 1.84
N ASP A 7 9.46 -9.25 0.91
CA ASP A 7 10.90 -9.09 0.67
C ASP A 7 11.28 -7.88 -0.21
N ARG A 8 10.30 -7.12 -0.72
CA ARG A 8 10.54 -6.00 -1.67
C ARG A 8 10.74 -4.65 -0.97
N PHE A 9 11.64 -4.62 0.01
CA PHE A 9 11.95 -3.43 0.81
C PHE A 9 12.47 -2.26 -0.05
N GLU A 10 13.42 -2.55 -0.95
CA GLU A 10 14.02 -1.52 -1.83
C GLU A 10 12.99 -0.91 -2.78
N GLU A 11 12.07 -1.72 -3.31
CA GLU A 11 11.02 -1.26 -4.22
C GLU A 11 10.04 -0.32 -3.51
N ARG A 12 9.60 -0.68 -2.30
CA ARG A 12 8.79 0.22 -1.47
C ARG A 12 9.54 1.52 -1.18
N GLN A 13 10.83 1.45 -0.86
CA GLN A 13 11.64 2.64 -0.62
C GLN A 13 11.75 3.53 -1.87
N MET A 14 11.94 2.96 -3.06
CA MET A 14 11.96 3.71 -4.31
C MET A 14 10.63 4.42 -4.58
N ILE A 15 9.50 3.77 -4.30
CA ILE A 15 8.17 4.37 -4.42
C ILE A 15 8.03 5.55 -3.45
N ARG A 16 8.40 5.39 -2.17
CA ARG A 16 8.37 6.46 -1.15
C ARG A 16 9.19 7.69 -1.55
N THR A 17 10.35 7.48 -2.18
CA THR A 17 11.25 8.56 -2.61
C THR A 17 10.97 9.08 -4.01
N SER A 18 9.92 8.61 -4.68
CA SER A 18 9.54 9.04 -6.03
C SER A 18 8.11 9.59 -6.05
N TRP A 19 7.19 8.90 -6.70
CA TRP A 19 5.84 9.40 -6.96
C TRP A 19 4.95 9.39 -5.71
N ALA A 20 5.30 8.61 -4.68
CA ALA A 20 4.61 8.60 -3.39
C ALA A 20 5.22 9.56 -2.36
N LEU A 21 6.10 10.48 -2.78
CA LEU A 21 6.67 11.49 -1.90
C LEU A 21 5.55 12.39 -1.32
N PRO A 22 5.46 12.53 0.02
CA PRO A 22 4.53 13.39 0.74
C PRO A 22 4.22 14.76 0.12
N ASP A 23 5.25 15.49 -0.32
CA ASP A 23 5.11 16.85 -0.87
C ASP A 23 4.30 16.92 -2.17
N LEU A 24 4.05 15.77 -2.80
CA LEU A 24 3.35 15.69 -4.08
C LEU A 24 1.81 15.65 -3.93
N TYR A 25 1.25 15.45 -2.74
CA TYR A 25 -0.20 15.34 -2.50
C TYR A 25 -0.61 15.86 -1.11
N ASP A 26 -1.91 15.96 -0.79
CA ASP A 26 -2.34 16.38 0.56
C ASP A 26 -2.34 15.20 1.52
N GLU A 27 -1.29 15.08 2.34
CA GLU A 27 -1.13 14.01 3.31
C GLU A 27 -2.21 13.96 4.41
N ARG A 28 -3.03 15.02 4.56
CA ARG A 28 -4.12 15.05 5.53
C ARG A 28 -5.33 14.26 5.05
N THR A 29 -5.51 14.15 3.73
CA THR A 29 -6.66 13.50 3.10
C THR A 29 -6.27 12.23 2.33
N THR A 30 -5.01 12.13 1.91
CA THR A 30 -4.50 11.03 1.08
C THR A 30 -3.35 10.30 1.78
N LYS A 31 -3.37 8.97 1.72
CA LYS A 31 -2.31 8.10 2.22
C LYS A 31 -1.93 7.04 1.18
N VAL A 32 -0.63 6.79 1.03
CA VAL A 32 -0.09 5.66 0.28
C VAL A 32 0.27 4.57 1.29
N LEU A 33 -0.31 3.38 1.12
CA LEU A 33 -0.06 2.22 1.98
C LEU A 33 0.35 1.03 1.10
N PHE A 34 1.26 0.21 1.58
CA PHE A 34 1.69 -1.03 0.95
C PHE A 34 0.91 -2.21 1.52
N LEU A 35 0.18 -2.94 0.67
CA LEU A 35 -0.39 -4.22 1.05
C LEU A 35 0.61 -5.33 0.71
N ILE A 36 1.02 -6.09 1.71
CA ILE A 36 1.85 -7.28 1.55
C ILE A 36 1.12 -8.53 2.05
N GLY A 37 1.49 -9.69 1.52
CA GLY A 37 1.07 -10.97 2.05
C GLY A 37 1.87 -11.38 3.29
N LYS A 38 1.69 -12.63 3.70
CA LYS A 38 2.32 -13.20 4.87
C LYS A 38 3.83 -13.35 4.65
N PRO A 39 4.70 -12.89 5.58
CA PRO A 39 6.13 -13.16 5.50
C PRO A 39 6.41 -14.67 5.57
N ILE A 40 7.43 -15.12 4.84
CA ILE A 40 7.79 -16.54 4.73
C ILE A 40 8.86 -16.98 5.74
N SER A 41 9.51 -16.03 6.42
CA SER A 41 10.55 -16.29 7.42
C SER A 41 10.48 -15.26 8.56
N LEU A 42 11.00 -15.65 9.73
CA LEU A 42 11.13 -14.75 10.89
C LEU A 42 12.02 -13.54 10.57
N GLU A 43 13.08 -13.73 9.79
CA GLU A 43 13.96 -12.64 9.35
C GLU A 43 13.19 -11.57 8.58
N ILE A 44 12.34 -11.96 7.62
CA ILE A 44 11.53 -11.00 6.86
C ILE A 44 10.51 -10.33 7.78
N GLU A 45 9.92 -11.06 8.72
CA GLU A 45 8.97 -10.50 9.69
C GLU A 45 9.62 -9.46 10.60
N GLU A 46 10.84 -9.71 11.10
CA GLU A 46 11.62 -8.76 11.90
C GLU A 46 12.00 -7.51 11.09
N LEU A 47 12.46 -7.68 9.85
CA LEU A 47 12.77 -6.55 8.97
C LEU A 47 11.54 -5.71 8.63
N LEU A 48 10.38 -6.35 8.41
CA LEU A 48 9.10 -5.66 8.23
C LEU A 48 8.66 -4.91 9.48
N ALA A 49 8.88 -5.45 10.67
CA ALA A 49 8.58 -4.75 11.92
C ALA A 49 9.44 -3.49 12.08
N ILE A 50 10.72 -3.55 11.67
CA ILE A 50 11.61 -2.37 11.64
C ILE A 50 11.13 -1.34 10.61
N GLU A 51 10.77 -1.79 9.40
CA GLU A 51 10.25 -0.91 8.34
C GLU A 51 8.95 -0.24 8.76
N GLU A 52 8.00 -1.00 9.28
CA GLU A 52 6.72 -0.49 9.77
C GLU A 52 6.89 0.46 10.96
N GLY A 53 7.83 0.17 11.86
CA GLY A 53 8.18 1.06 12.97
C GLY A 53 8.76 2.40 12.53
N ARG A 54 9.25 2.51 11.28
CA ARG A 54 9.80 3.73 10.71
C ARG A 54 8.81 4.49 9.84
N PHE A 55 8.03 3.79 9.01
CA PHE A 55 7.22 4.39 7.96
C PHE A 55 5.70 4.35 8.22
N HIS A 56 5.23 3.43 9.05
CA HIS A 56 3.81 3.28 9.40
C HIS A 56 2.86 3.18 8.19
N ASP A 57 3.30 2.49 7.14
CA ASP A 57 2.62 2.43 5.85
C ASP A 57 2.42 1.01 5.33
N ILE A 58 2.62 -0.02 6.15
CA ILE A 58 2.49 -1.43 5.78
C ILE A 58 1.20 -2.03 6.33
N VAL A 59 0.46 -2.71 5.46
CA VAL A 59 -0.68 -3.55 5.81
C VAL A 59 -0.37 -4.99 5.43
N VAL A 60 -0.25 -5.85 6.44
CA VAL A 60 -0.02 -7.29 6.25
C VAL A 60 -1.35 -8.01 6.18
N ALA A 61 -1.56 -8.77 5.09
CA ALA A 61 -2.67 -9.69 4.95
C ALA A 61 -2.19 -11.13 5.15
N ASP A 62 -2.99 -11.96 5.84
CA ASP A 62 -2.72 -13.40 5.98
C ASP A 62 -3.03 -14.15 4.67
N ILE A 63 -2.24 -13.84 3.65
CA ILE A 63 -2.34 -14.35 2.28
C ILE A 63 -0.95 -14.84 1.89
N ARG A 64 -0.85 -16.10 1.47
CA ARG A 64 0.39 -16.63 0.92
C ARG A 64 0.67 -15.97 -0.43
N GLU A 65 1.90 -15.49 -0.61
CA GLU A 65 2.33 -14.86 -1.85
C GLU A 65 2.36 -15.86 -3.01
N ASP A 66 1.63 -15.51 -4.07
CA ASP A 66 1.57 -16.20 -5.36
C ASP A 66 0.95 -15.22 -6.37
N TYR A 67 1.22 -15.40 -7.66
CA TYR A 67 0.55 -14.67 -8.73
C TYR A 67 -0.97 -14.84 -8.66
N TYR A 68 -1.46 -16.05 -8.34
CA TYR A 68 -2.89 -16.30 -8.23
C TYR A 68 -3.54 -15.64 -6.99
N SER A 69 -2.75 -15.20 -6.02
CA SER A 69 -3.23 -14.51 -4.82
C SER A 69 -3.54 -13.02 -5.05
N LEU A 70 -3.29 -12.47 -6.25
CA LEU A 70 -3.53 -11.07 -6.57
C LEU A 70 -5.01 -10.65 -6.41
N SER A 71 -5.95 -11.55 -6.74
CA SER A 71 -7.38 -11.29 -6.52
C SER A 71 -7.72 -11.24 -5.03
N MET A 72 -7.14 -12.13 -4.22
CA MET A 72 -7.30 -12.08 -2.76
C MET A 72 -6.69 -10.83 -2.15
N LYS A 73 -5.55 -10.35 -2.66
CA LYS A 73 -4.97 -9.07 -2.25
C LYS A 73 -5.88 -7.90 -2.57
N THR A 74 -6.47 -7.87 -3.77
CA THR A 74 -7.44 -6.83 -4.14
C THR A 74 -8.65 -6.85 -3.22
N TYR A 75 -9.17 -8.04 -2.90
CA TYR A 75 -10.22 -8.19 -1.90
C TYR A 75 -9.78 -7.68 -0.51
N ALA A 76 -8.56 -7.98 -0.08
CA ALA A 76 -8.02 -7.50 1.19
C ALA A 76 -7.91 -5.97 1.25
N MET A 77 -7.54 -5.30 0.14
CA MET A 77 -7.55 -3.82 0.08
C MET A 77 -8.96 -3.25 0.24
N LEU A 78 -9.95 -3.84 -0.44
CA LEU A 78 -11.35 -3.44 -0.30
C LEU A 78 -11.87 -3.69 1.12
N TYR A 79 -11.55 -4.85 1.69
CA TYR A 79 -11.89 -5.20 3.06
C TYR A 79 -11.27 -4.22 4.06
N PHE A 80 -9.98 -3.88 3.89
CA PHE A 80 -9.29 -2.88 4.69
C PHE A 80 -9.97 -1.51 4.58
N LYS A 81 -10.32 -1.07 3.36
CA LYS A 81 -11.05 0.18 3.16
C LYS A 81 -12.33 0.23 3.97
N VAL A 82 -13.16 -0.81 3.85
CA VAL A 82 -14.48 -0.86 4.50
C VAL A 82 -14.37 -0.89 6.02
N HIS A 83 -13.39 -1.60 6.58
CA HIS A 83 -13.34 -1.87 8.02
C HIS A 83 -12.36 -1.02 8.81
N ARG A 84 -11.30 -0.48 8.18
CA ARG A 84 -10.23 0.28 8.86
C ARG A 84 -10.23 1.76 8.50
N VAL A 85 -10.62 2.11 7.28
CA VAL A 85 -10.71 3.50 6.81
C VAL A 85 -12.05 3.79 6.13
N PRO A 86 -13.20 3.55 6.80
CA PRO A 86 -14.51 3.67 6.18
C PRO A 86 -14.80 5.09 5.66
N SER A 87 -14.21 6.11 6.28
CA SER A 87 -14.33 7.52 5.91
C SER A 87 -13.58 7.90 4.63
N ALA A 88 -12.65 7.06 4.16
CA ALA A 88 -11.99 7.30 2.89
C ALA A 88 -13.02 7.20 1.75
N LYS A 89 -13.15 8.28 0.96
CA LYS A 89 -14.06 8.31 -0.19
C LYS A 89 -13.65 7.30 -1.26
N CYS A 90 -12.35 7.24 -1.51
CA CYS A 90 -11.75 6.43 -2.57
C CYS A 90 -10.73 5.43 -2.06
N LEU A 91 -10.55 4.37 -2.84
CA LEU A 91 -9.42 3.47 -2.77
C LEU A 91 -8.85 3.30 -4.17
N VAL A 92 -7.60 3.73 -4.36
CA VAL A 92 -6.86 3.45 -5.59
C VAL A 92 -5.97 2.23 -5.34
N LYS A 93 -6.10 1.22 -6.20
CA LYS A 93 -5.19 0.06 -6.24
C LYS A 93 -4.10 0.33 -7.27
N ALA A 94 -2.86 0.08 -6.91
CA ALA A 94 -1.70 0.14 -7.80
C ALA A 94 -0.82 -1.09 -7.60
N ASP A 95 -0.08 -1.47 -8.62
CA ASP A 95 1.00 -2.44 -8.52
C ASP A 95 2.34 -1.68 -8.39
N SER A 96 3.39 -2.38 -7.94
CA SER A 96 4.67 -1.75 -7.57
C SER A 96 5.47 -1.24 -8.79
N ASP A 97 5.10 -1.67 -9.99
CA ASP A 97 5.63 -1.22 -11.27
C ASP A 97 4.84 -0.03 -11.87
N ASN A 98 3.89 0.54 -11.13
CA ASN A 98 3.15 1.72 -11.57
C ASN A 98 3.82 3.02 -11.12
N VAL A 99 3.60 4.09 -11.90
CA VAL A 99 3.95 5.47 -11.54
C VAL A 99 2.69 6.31 -11.59
N LEU A 100 2.31 6.93 -10.46
CA LEU A 100 1.07 7.67 -10.34
C LEU A 100 1.30 9.17 -10.16
N LEU A 101 0.42 9.99 -10.76
CA LEU A 101 0.26 11.39 -10.40
C LEU A 101 -0.87 11.51 -9.38
N ILE A 102 -0.55 11.38 -8.09
CA ILE A 102 -1.55 11.23 -7.00
C ILE A 102 -2.60 12.35 -7.01
N ARG A 103 -2.20 13.61 -7.29
CA ARG A 103 -3.13 14.76 -7.39
C ARG A 103 -4.28 14.57 -8.38
N ASN A 104 -4.08 13.81 -9.45
CA ASN A 104 -5.15 13.55 -10.42
C ASN A 104 -6.25 12.68 -9.79
N TYR A 105 -5.87 11.74 -8.94
CA TYR A 105 -6.81 10.88 -8.21
C TYR A 105 -7.50 11.63 -7.07
N GLU A 106 -6.80 12.55 -6.39
CA GLU A 106 -7.43 13.42 -5.38
C GLU A 106 -8.62 14.17 -5.97
N ARG A 107 -8.42 14.81 -7.14
CA ARG A 107 -9.49 15.50 -7.87
C ARG A 107 -10.62 14.57 -8.28
N LEU A 108 -10.31 13.42 -8.86
CA LEU A 108 -11.32 12.44 -9.29
C LEU A 108 -12.20 11.98 -8.10
N CYS A 109 -11.62 11.88 -6.91
CA CYS A 109 -12.29 11.43 -5.70
C CYS A 109 -13.09 12.52 -4.98
N GLU A 110 -12.89 13.79 -5.33
CA GLU A 110 -13.73 14.89 -4.85
C GLU A 110 -14.99 15.07 -5.70
N GLU A 111 -14.96 14.67 -6.98
CA GLU A 111 -16.07 14.76 -7.93
C GLU A 111 -17.12 13.64 -7.78
N THR A 112 -16.84 12.62 -6.95
CA THR A 112 -17.72 11.46 -6.69
C THR A 112 -18.29 11.48 -5.28
#